data_AF-A0A2J6XUE6-F1
#
_entry.id   AF-A0A2J6XUE6-F1
#
_cell.length_a   1.000
_cell.length_b   1.000
_cell.length_c   1.000
_cell.angle_alpha   90.00
_cell.angle_beta   90.00
_cell.angle_gamma   90.00
#
_symmetry.space_group_name_H-M   'P 1'
#
loop_
_entity.id
_entity.type
_entity.pdbx_description
1 polymer ?
#
loop_
_entity_poly.entity_id
_entity_poly.type
_entity_poly.pdbx_seq_one_letter_code
_entity_poly.pdbx_strand_id
1 'polypeptide(L)'
;MKIIDFIKMAFLNLKKRRLRTILNVLAISIGTMLILVMIGLGMGTQNLLYSELKKYDLLNQIYVSPLEEVQNVQISVGSSRGENKKDFKKIITDKDLERMKDINGVEEVTGDVKLMIDEAKVENKGTFFTAFFCHGSKF
;
A
#
# COMPACT_ATOMS: atom_id res chain seq x y z
N MET A 1 -32.18 -52.88 -5.22
CA MET A 1 -31.24 -52.75 -6.36
C MET A 1 -30.22 -51.67 -6.00
N LYS A 2 -28.92 -51.90 -6.20
CA LYS A 2 -27.88 -50.96 -5.73
C LYS A 2 -27.60 -49.90 -6.80
N ILE A 3 -27.59 -48.63 -6.42
CA ILE A 3 -27.26 -47.49 -7.29
C ILE A 3 -25.86 -47.62 -7.92
N ILE A 4 -24.95 -48.30 -7.20
CA ILE A 4 -23.61 -48.68 -7.69
C ILE A 4 -23.68 -49.44 -9.03
N ASP A 5 -24.67 -50.32 -9.22
CA ASP A 5 -24.75 -51.14 -10.42
C ASP A 5 -25.17 -50.29 -11.64
N PHE A 6 -26.05 -49.31 -11.44
CA PHE A 6 -26.42 -48.34 -12.47
C PHE A 6 -25.23 -47.46 -12.89
N ILE A 7 -24.44 -46.98 -11.93
CA ILE A 7 -23.23 -46.20 -12.19
C ILE A 7 -22.21 -47.03 -12.98
N LYS A 8 -21.99 -48.28 -12.58
CA LYS A 8 -21.09 -49.21 -13.29
C LYS A 8 -21.57 -49.49 -14.71
N MET A 9 -22.88 -49.66 -14.91
CA MET A 9 -23.48 -49.83 -16.24
C MET A 9 -23.29 -48.59 -17.11
N ALA A 10 -23.45 -47.40 -16.55
CA ALA A 10 -23.22 -46.13 -17.25
C ALA A 10 -21.76 -45.96 -17.68
N PHE A 11 -20.79 -46.26 -16.82
CA PHE A 11 -19.36 -46.21 -17.16
C PHE A 11 -18.98 -47.18 -18.30
N LEU A 12 -19.53 -48.40 -18.28
CA LEU A 12 -19.33 -49.37 -19.36
C LEU A 12 -19.90 -48.84 -20.69
N ASN A 13 -21.03 -48.14 -20.65
CA ASN A 13 -21.68 -47.57 -21.82
C ASN A 13 -20.92 -46.34 -22.38
N LEU A 14 -20.40 -45.47 -21.49
CA LEU A 14 -19.54 -44.33 -21.86
C LEU A 14 -18.21 -44.80 -22.47
N LYS A 15 -17.63 -45.90 -21.96
CA LYS A 15 -16.42 -46.52 -22.50
C LYS A 15 -16.62 -47.10 -23.90
N LYS A 16 -17.85 -47.33 -24.38
CA LYS A 16 -18.09 -47.73 -25.79
C LYS A 16 -17.96 -46.54 -26.76
N ARG A 17 -18.18 -45.30 -26.32
CA ARG A 17 -18.18 -44.08 -27.15
C ARG A 17 -17.04 -43.12 -26.78
N ARG A 18 -15.83 -43.66 -26.65
CA ARG A 18 -14.64 -43.02 -26.04
C ARG A 18 -14.29 -41.65 -26.64
N LEU A 19 -14.35 -41.50 -27.95
CA LEU A 19 -13.87 -40.28 -28.63
C LEU A 19 -14.66 -39.03 -28.22
N ARG A 20 -15.99 -39.10 -28.31
CA ARG A 20 -16.86 -37.96 -27.98
C ARG A 20 -16.82 -37.64 -26.48
N THR A 21 -16.77 -38.67 -25.64
CA THR A 21 -16.71 -38.49 -24.19
C THR A 21 -15.38 -37.89 -23.73
N ILE A 22 -14.26 -38.34 -24.30
CA ILE A 22 -12.93 -37.80 -23.98
C ILE A 22 -12.83 -36.34 -24.44
N LEU A 23 -13.28 -36.02 -25.66
CA LEU A 23 -13.20 -34.66 -26.18
C LEU A 23 -14.02 -33.66 -25.35
N ASN A 24 -15.22 -34.07 -24.91
CA ASN A 24 -16.06 -33.24 -24.04
C ASN A 24 -15.45 -33.04 -22.65
N VAL A 25 -14.92 -34.10 -22.04
CA VAL A 25 -14.29 -34.00 -20.71
C VAL A 25 -13.05 -33.11 -20.77
N LEU A 26 -12.25 -33.23 -21.84
CA LEU A 26 -11.09 -32.34 -22.06
C LEU A 26 -11.52 -30.88 -22.22
N ALA A 27 -12.55 -30.61 -23.02
CA ALA A 27 -13.06 -29.26 -23.20
C ALA A 27 -13.55 -28.65 -21.87
N ILE A 28 -14.32 -29.41 -21.09
CA ILE A 28 -14.85 -28.95 -19.79
C ILE A 28 -13.72 -28.78 -18.77
N SER A 29 -12.73 -29.69 -18.74
CA SER A 29 -11.60 -29.57 -17.81
C SER A 29 -10.75 -28.33 -18.10
N ILE A 30 -10.50 -28.03 -19.38
CA ILE A 30 -9.72 -26.85 -19.77
C ILE A 30 -10.50 -25.57 -19.40
N GLY A 31 -11.80 -25.52 -19.68
CA GLY A 31 -12.64 -24.36 -19.36
C GLY A 31 -12.74 -24.08 -17.86
N THR A 32 -13.00 -25.12 -17.06
CA THR A 32 -13.08 -24.98 -15.60
C THR A 32 -11.74 -24.60 -14.98
N MET A 33 -10.64 -25.20 -15.45
CA MET A 33 -9.30 -24.84 -15.00
C MET A 33 -8.98 -23.37 -15.28
N LEU A 34 -9.34 -22.85 -16.46
CA LEU A 34 -9.06 -21.48 -16.85
C LEU A 34 -9.76 -20.46 -15.95
N ILE A 35 -11.04 -20.70 -15.63
CA ILE A 35 -11.80 -19.84 -14.69
C ILE A 35 -11.16 -19.89 -13.30
N LEU A 36 -10.81 -21.08 -12.80
CA LEU A 36 -10.18 -21.23 -11.49
C LEU A 36 -8.81 -20.55 -11.41
N VAL A 37 -7.99 -20.66 -12.46
CA VAL A 37 -6.69 -19.98 -12.54
C VAL A 37 -6.87 -18.48 -12.53
N MET A 38 -7.83 -17.94 -13.29
CA MET A 38 -8.07 -16.50 -13.34
C MET A 38 -8.54 -15.95 -11.99
N ILE A 39 -9.40 -16.68 -11.27
CA ILE A 39 -9.82 -16.33 -9.90
C ILE A 39 -8.63 -16.40 -8.94
N GLY A 40 -7.85 -17.48 -8.99
CA GLY A 40 -6.70 -17.68 -8.10
C GLY A 40 -5.62 -16.61 -8.29
N LEU A 41 -5.28 -16.28 -9.54
CA LEU A 41 -4.33 -15.21 -9.85
C LEU A 41 -4.90 -13.84 -9.50
N GLY A 42 -6.18 -13.58 -9.78
CA GLY A 42 -6.83 -12.32 -9.44
C GLY A 42 -6.79 -12.05 -7.94
N MET A 43 -7.26 -13.00 -7.13
CA MET A 43 -7.24 -12.86 -5.67
C MET A 43 -5.81 -12.87 -5.12
N GLY A 44 -4.94 -13.75 -5.64
CA GLY A 44 -3.55 -13.84 -5.18
C GLY A 44 -2.77 -12.55 -5.39
N THR A 45 -2.85 -11.96 -6.59
CA THR A 45 -2.17 -10.68 -6.89
C THR A 45 -2.73 -9.53 -6.08
N GLN A 46 -4.05 -9.46 -5.89
CA GLN A 46 -4.67 -8.44 -5.04
C GLN A 46 -4.20 -8.53 -3.59
N ASN A 47 -4.14 -9.73 -3.02
CA ASN A 47 -3.66 -9.93 -1.65
C ASN A 47 -2.18 -9.57 -1.50
N LEU A 48 -1.35 -9.95 -2.48
CA LEU A 48 0.07 -9.61 -2.49
C LEU A 48 0.28 -8.10 -2.58
N LEU A 49 -0.34 -7.43 -3.55
CA LEU A 49 -0.25 -5.98 -3.71
C LEU A 49 -0.82 -5.25 -2.49
N TYR A 50 -1.96 -5.67 -1.95
CA TYR A 50 -2.54 -5.08 -0.75
C TYR A 50 -1.62 -5.23 0.47
N SER A 51 -1.01 -6.41 0.65
CA SER A 51 -0.06 -6.65 1.75
C SER A 51 1.20 -5.79 1.60
N GLU A 52 1.68 -5.61 0.37
CA GLU A 52 2.87 -4.83 0.08
C GLU A 52 2.58 -3.33 0.27
N LEU A 53 1.45 -2.83 -0.22
CA LEU A 53 1.00 -1.45 0.01
C LEU A 53 0.75 -1.15 1.49
N LYS A 54 0.17 -2.11 2.23
CA LYS A 54 -0.02 -1.98 3.68
C LYS A 54 1.30 -1.98 4.43
N LYS A 55 2.30 -2.78 4.01
CA LYS A 55 3.64 -2.77 4.62
C LYS A 55 4.36 -1.44 4.42
N TYR A 56 4.20 -0.80 3.26
CA TYR A 56 4.80 0.50 3.05
C TYR A 56 4.03 1.63 3.75
N ASP A 57 2.84 1.36 4.30
CA ASP A 57 1.97 2.33 5.00
C ASP A 57 1.71 3.63 4.20
N LEU A 58 1.98 3.62 2.90
CA LEU A 58 1.94 4.81 2.04
C LEU A 58 0.52 5.36 1.87
N LEU A 59 -0.48 4.51 2.07
CA LEU A 59 -1.88 4.86 1.86
C LEU A 59 -2.51 5.56 3.07
N ASN A 60 -1.88 5.49 4.25
CA ASN A 60 -2.41 6.07 5.48
C ASN A 60 -1.50 7.17 6.08
N GLN A 61 -0.48 7.61 5.33
CA GLN A 61 0.47 8.64 5.77
C GLN A 61 0.11 10.02 5.22
N ILE A 62 -0.01 11.00 6.12
CA ILE A 62 -0.22 12.41 5.79
C ILE A 62 1.02 13.19 6.19
N TYR A 63 1.67 13.83 5.21
CA TYR A 63 2.81 14.71 5.46
C TYR A 63 2.31 16.12 5.79
N VAL A 64 2.62 16.59 7.00
CA VAL A 64 2.33 17.96 7.43
C VAL A 64 3.63 18.73 7.49
N SER A 65 3.80 19.68 6.59
CA SER A 65 4.92 20.62 6.62
C SER A 65 4.40 22.04 6.86
N PRO A 66 5.16 22.89 7.58
CA PRO A 66 4.87 24.31 7.60
C PRO A 66 4.88 24.85 6.16
N LEU A 67 4.00 25.80 5.88
CA LEU A 67 3.98 26.46 4.58
C LEU A 67 5.29 27.25 4.46
N GLU A 68 6.25 26.74 3.70
CA GLU A 68 7.35 27.57 3.24
C GLU A 68 6.76 28.58 2.25
N GLU A 69 7.14 29.84 2.41
CA GLU A 69 6.70 30.94 1.55
C GLU A 69 7.33 30.75 0.17
N VAL A 70 6.85 29.77 -0.58
CA VAL A 70 7.23 29.57 -1.98
C VAL A 70 6.56 30.71 -2.73
N GLN A 71 7.36 31.70 -3.10
CA GLN A 71 6.97 32.96 -3.72
C GLN A 71 6.10 32.82 -5.00
N ASN A 72 5.87 31.60 -5.49
CA ASN A 72 5.18 31.30 -6.75
C ASN A 72 4.10 30.20 -6.67
N VAL A 73 3.62 29.79 -5.49
CA VAL A 73 2.48 28.86 -5.40
C VAL A 73 1.22 29.60 -4.97
N GLN A 74 0.40 29.97 -5.95
CA GLN A 74 -0.93 30.50 -5.71
C GLN A 74 -1.86 29.35 -5.30
N ILE A 75 -1.89 29.03 -4.01
CA ILE A 75 -2.86 28.08 -3.45
C ILE A 75 -4.20 28.81 -3.38
N SER A 76 -5.08 28.50 -4.32
CA SER A 76 -6.47 28.97 -4.36
C SER A 76 -7.29 28.24 -3.28
N VAL A 77 -7.10 28.59 -2.01
CA VAL A 77 -8.01 28.17 -0.93
C VAL A 77 -9.30 28.97 -1.08
N GLY A 78 -10.37 28.28 -1.49
CA GLY A 78 -11.69 28.86 -1.68
C GLY A 78 -12.23 29.47 -0.39
N SER A 79 -12.37 30.80 -0.42
CA SER A 79 -13.33 31.62 0.34
C SER A 79 -13.29 31.56 1.88
N SER A 80 -12.69 32.56 2.52
CA SER A 80 -13.44 33.76 2.97
C SER A 80 -12.70 34.54 4.07
N ARG A 81 -12.43 35.80 3.75
CA ARG A 81 -12.63 36.98 4.61
C ARG A 81 -11.90 37.02 5.95
N GLY A 82 -10.77 37.74 5.90
CA GLY A 82 -10.39 38.71 6.93
C GLY A 82 -9.97 38.13 8.27
N GLU A 83 -8.66 38.05 8.47
CA GLU A 83 -7.93 38.71 9.57
C GLU A 83 -6.60 38.00 9.85
N ASN A 84 -5.58 38.82 10.08
CA ASN A 84 -4.24 38.48 10.58
C ASN A 84 -3.35 37.61 9.69
N LYS A 85 -2.51 38.30 8.89
CA LYS A 85 -1.18 37.83 8.48
C LYS A 85 -0.27 37.63 9.71
N LYS A 86 -0.61 36.67 10.58
CA LYS A 86 0.25 36.24 11.68
C LYS A 86 0.60 34.78 11.42
N ASP A 87 1.89 34.59 11.14
CA ASP A 87 2.62 33.33 11.30
C ASP A 87 2.25 32.20 10.33
N PHE A 88 2.44 32.44 9.02
CA PHE A 88 2.65 31.34 8.07
C PHE A 88 3.93 30.52 8.36
N LYS A 89 4.76 30.97 9.30
CA LYS A 89 5.95 30.30 9.83
C LYS A 89 5.72 29.71 11.23
N LYS A 90 4.60 29.01 11.44
CA LYS A 90 4.39 28.31 12.71
C LYS A 90 5.29 27.07 12.76
N ILE A 91 6.23 27.05 13.70
CA ILE A 91 7.05 25.86 13.98
C ILE A 91 6.13 24.82 14.62
N ILE A 92 6.10 23.62 14.05
CA ILE A 92 5.37 22.48 14.61
C ILE A 92 6.06 22.12 15.93
N THR A 93 5.32 22.21 17.03
CA THR A 93 5.80 21.95 18.40
C THR A 93 5.12 20.68 18.93
N ASP A 94 5.68 20.05 19.96
CA ASP A 94 5.15 18.83 20.62
C ASP A 94 3.66 18.91 21.00
N LYS A 95 3.18 20.12 21.35
CA LYS A 95 1.75 20.36 21.64
C LYS A 95 0.84 20.22 20.41
N ASP A 96 1.36 20.48 19.22
CA ASP A 96 0.61 20.28 17.98
C ASP A 96 0.59 18.79 17.58
N LEU A 97 1.62 18.01 17.95
CA LEU A 97 1.62 16.55 17.82
C LEU A 97 0.55 15.89 18.69
N GLU A 98 0.40 16.32 19.95
CA GLU A 98 -0.65 15.83 20.85
C GLU A 98 -2.05 16.09 20.29
N ARG A 99 -2.27 17.28 19.71
CA ARG A 99 -3.54 17.62 19.06
C ARG A 99 -3.80 16.78 17.81
N MET A 100 -2.76 16.44 17.06
CA MET A 100 -2.87 15.57 15.89
C MET A 100 -3.22 14.13 16.28
N LYS A 101 -2.67 13.66 17.40
CA LYS A 101 -2.95 12.32 17.94
C LYS A 101 -4.39 12.17 18.47
N ASP A 102 -5.01 13.27 18.90
CA ASP A 102 -6.39 13.28 19.41
C ASP A 102 -7.46 13.27 18.28
N ILE A 103 -7.04 13.38 17.01
CA ILE A 103 -7.95 13.32 15.87
C ILE A 103 -8.41 11.86 15.65
N ASN A 104 -9.72 11.65 15.56
CA ASN A 104 -10.29 10.34 15.30
C ASN A 104 -9.83 9.78 13.94
N GLY A 105 -9.22 8.59 13.94
CA GLY A 105 -8.63 7.95 12.77
C GLY A 105 -7.12 8.09 12.64
N VAL A 106 -6.45 8.80 13.55
CA VAL A 106 -4.99 8.88 13.63
C VAL A 106 -4.48 7.82 14.60
N GLU A 107 -3.73 6.85 14.10
CA GLU A 107 -3.13 5.78 14.91
C GLU A 107 -1.76 6.20 15.49
N GLU A 108 -0.95 6.90 14.70
CA GLU A 108 0.42 7.30 15.07
C GLU A 108 0.78 8.65 14.44
N VAL A 109 1.62 9.44 15.13
CA VAL A 109 2.16 10.71 14.63
C VAL A 109 3.65 10.74 14.90
N THR A 110 4.46 10.94 13.85
CA THR A 110 5.92 10.99 13.93
C THR A 110 6.42 12.33 13.40
N GLY A 111 7.30 12.99 14.16
CA GLY A 111 7.98 14.21 13.73
C GLY A 111 9.29 13.90 12.99
N ASP A 112 9.49 14.53 11.84
CA ASP A 112 10.76 14.51 11.10
C ASP A 112 11.37 15.91 11.09
N VAL A 113 12.66 16.01 11.41
CA VAL A 113 13.44 17.26 11.38
C VAL A 113 14.54 17.12 10.33
N LYS A 114 14.33 17.77 9.18
CA LYS A 114 15.35 17.84 8.13
C LYS A 114 16.40 18.90 8.48
N LEU A 115 17.61 18.45 8.81
CA LEU A 115 18.78 19.32 8.99
C LEU A 115 19.60 19.33 7.68
N MET A 116 19.75 20.50 7.07
CA MET A 116 20.75 20.71 6.01
C MET A 116 22.05 21.19 6.67
N ILE A 117 23.12 20.40 6.52
CA ILE A 117 24.45 20.76 7.01
C ILE A 117 25.17 21.49 5.88
N ASP A 118 25.33 22.80 5.99
CA ASP A 118 26.01 23.61 4.96
C ASP A 118 27.53 23.42 4.98
N GLU A 119 28.16 23.30 6.15
CA GLU A 119 29.58 22.97 6.27
C GLU A 119 29.87 22.24 7.60
N ALA A 120 30.37 21.00 7.53
CA ALA A 120 30.96 20.30 8.67
C ALA A 120 32.48 20.45 8.61
N LYS A 121 33.03 21.41 9.35
CA LYS A 121 34.48 21.59 9.47
C LYS A 121 35.04 20.52 10.42
N VAL A 122 35.45 19.37 9.86
CA VAL A 122 36.15 18.33 10.61
C VAL A 122 37.62 18.72 10.73
N GLU A 123 38.04 19.06 11.94
CA GLU A 123 39.44 19.31 12.23
C GLU A 123 40.23 17.99 12.16
N ASN A 124 40.89 17.80 11.02
CA ASN A 124 42.09 16.97 10.84
C ASN A 124 41.94 15.45 10.95
N LYS A 125 41.37 14.83 9.90
CA LYS A 125 41.98 13.74 9.08
C LYS A 125 40.91 13.12 8.17
N GLY A 126 41.31 12.80 6.94
CA GLY A 126 40.45 12.53 5.79
C GLY A 126 39.25 11.62 6.05
N THR A 127 38.07 12.09 5.67
CA THR A 127 36.80 11.40 5.87
C THR A 127 36.24 10.87 4.57
N PHE A 128 36.11 9.54 4.50
CA PHE A 128 35.09 8.89 3.69
C PHE A 128 33.72 9.25 4.29
N PHE A 129 32.82 9.79 3.46
CA PHE A 129 31.46 10.12 3.88
C PHE A 129 30.54 8.92 3.61
N THR A 130 30.13 8.23 4.66
CA THR A 130 28.92 7.40 4.64
C THR A 130 27.85 8.16 5.41
N ALA A 131 26.87 8.71 4.68
CA ALA A 131 25.72 9.37 5.29
C ALA A 131 24.86 8.31 5.99
N PHE A 132 24.96 8.23 7.32
CA PHE A 132 23.99 7.51 8.12
C PHE A 132 22.77 8.42 8.32
N PHE A 133 21.66 8.07 7.66
CA PHE A 133 20.33 8.54 8.04
C PHE A 133 20.07 8.06 9.47
N CYS A 134 20.23 8.95 10.44
CA CYS A 134 19.89 8.65 11.82
C CYS A 134 18.37 8.87 11.96
N HIS A 135 17.61 7.80 11.81
CA HIS A 135 16.19 7.75 12.16
C HIS A 135 16.09 7.80 13.69
N GLY A 136 16.17 9.00 14.24
CA GLY A 136 16.07 9.25 15.67
C GLY A 136 14.62 9.23 16.10
N SER A 137 14.10 8.06 16.45
CA SER A 137 12.90 7.95 17.28
C SER A 137 13.22 8.50 18.67
N LYS A 138 12.66 9.65 19.00
CA LYS A 138 12.59 10.12 20.39
C LYS A 138 11.16 10.48 20.73
N PHE A 139 10.57 9.53 21.46
CA PHE A 139 9.45 9.57 22.42
C PHE A 139 8.17 10.33 22.04
#